data_AF-A0A415CDK8-F1
#
_entry.id   AF-A0A415CDK8-F1
#
_cell.length_a   1.000
_cell.length_b   1.000
_cell.length_c   1.000
_cell.angle_alpha   90.00
_cell.angle_beta   90.00
_cell.angle_gamma   90.00
#
_symmetry.space_group_name_H-M   'P 1'
#
loop_
_entity.id
_entity.type
_entity.pdbx_description
1 polymer ?
#
loop_
_entity_poly.entity_id
_entity_poly.type
_entity_poly.pdbx_seq_one_letter_code
_entity_poly.pdbx_strand_id
1 'polypeptide(L)'
;MSKFTVSCVVAAASMMICAAAQAAGGMPSKIPHPIDAYKITDANNPCIMCHGDQSKMGAAKVKGQPMAMPADHWVKGEKKADAMHNNCTMCHKN
;
A
#
# COMPACT_ATOMS: atom_id res chain seq x y z
N MET A 1 -22.56 -39.06 14.97
CA MET A 1 -21.35 -38.19 15.05
C MET A 1 -20.50 -38.43 13.81
N SER A 2 -20.72 -37.64 12.75
CA SER A 2 -20.16 -37.86 11.41
C SER A 2 -18.80 -37.16 11.27
N LYS A 3 -17.77 -37.94 10.94
CA LYS A 3 -16.34 -37.59 10.87
C LYS A 3 -15.93 -36.82 9.59
N PHE A 4 -16.83 -36.07 8.96
CA PHE A 4 -16.56 -35.46 7.64
C PHE A 4 -16.36 -33.94 7.61
N THR A 5 -16.42 -33.24 8.75
CA THR A 5 -16.37 -31.76 8.76
C THR A 5 -14.97 -31.17 8.94
N VAL A 6 -13.94 -31.99 9.18
CA VAL A 6 -12.63 -31.51 9.65
C VAL A 6 -11.67 -31.09 8.52
N SER A 7 -11.88 -31.53 7.27
CA SER A 7 -10.89 -31.30 6.19
C SER A 7 -10.97 -29.95 5.46
N CYS A 8 -12.10 -29.22 5.51
CA CYS A 8 -12.23 -27.97 4.75
C CYS A 8 -11.57 -26.76 5.44
N VAL A 9 -11.33 -26.82 6.75
CA VAL A 9 -10.85 -25.67 7.52
C VAL A 9 -9.33 -25.47 7.40
N VAL A 10 -8.58 -26.54 7.11
CA VAL A 10 -7.11 -26.48 7.07
C VAL A 10 -6.60 -25.89 5.75
N ALA A 11 -7.33 -26.06 4.65
CA ALA A 11 -6.94 -25.52 3.33
C ALA A 11 -7.14 -24.00 3.20
N ALA A 12 -8.04 -23.40 3.98
CA ALA A 12 -8.27 -21.95 3.98
C ALA A 12 -7.18 -21.19 4.76
N ALA A 13 -6.58 -21.83 5.78
CA ALA A 13 -5.55 -21.21 6.61
C ALA A 13 -4.22 -21.01 5.85
N SER A 14 -3.89 -21.88 4.91
CA SER A 14 -2.64 -21.80 4.13
C SER A 14 -2.67 -20.74 3.01
N MET A 15 -3.85 -20.34 2.52
CA MET A 15 -3.97 -19.25 1.53
C MET A 15 -3.91 -17.85 2.15
N MET A 16 -4.27 -17.70 3.43
CA MET A 16 -4.18 -16.41 4.14
C MET A 16 -2.74 -16.00 4.47
N ILE A 17 -1.80 -16.96 4.54
CA ILE A 17 -0.41 -16.67 4.89
C ILE A 17 0.33 -16.00 3.71
N CYS A 18 0.00 -16.34 2.45
CA CYS A 18 0.61 -15.69 1.29
C CYS A 18 0.12 -14.25 1.05
N ALA A 19 -1.14 -13.94 1.39
CA ALA A 19 -1.69 -12.59 1.21
C ALA A 19 -1.08 -11.57 2.19
N ALA A 20 -0.74 -12.01 3.41
CA ALA A 20 -0.09 -11.17 4.41
C ALA A 20 1.39 -10.89 4.07
N ALA A 21 2.05 -11.76 3.30
CA ALA A 21 3.46 -11.60 2.93
C ALA A 21 3.68 -10.47 1.90
N GLN A 22 2.70 -10.18 1.03
CA GLN A 22 2.80 -9.01 0.12
C GLN A 22 2.79 -7.68 0.88
N ALA A 23 2.18 -7.63 2.07
CA ALA A 23 2.13 -6.44 2.89
C ALA A 23 3.43 -6.16 3.67
N ALA A 24 4.41 -7.08 3.66
CA ALA A 24 5.61 -6.99 4.49
C ALA A 24 6.94 -6.81 3.72
N GLY A 25 6.92 -6.72 2.38
CA GLY A 25 8.16 -6.53 1.59
C GLY A 25 8.03 -6.88 0.11
N GLY A 26 6.87 -6.60 -0.51
CA GLY A 26 6.64 -6.86 -1.93
C GLY A 26 7.27 -5.80 -2.85
N MET A 27 7.32 -6.10 -4.15
CA MET A 27 7.62 -5.11 -5.18
C MET A 27 6.67 -3.91 -5.07
N PRO A 28 7.17 -2.67 -5.25
CA PRO A 28 6.32 -1.48 -5.29
C PRO A 28 5.16 -1.65 -6.27
N SER A 29 3.98 -1.18 -5.88
CA SER A 29 2.80 -1.27 -6.74
C SER A 29 2.94 -0.40 -7.98
N LYS A 30 2.40 -0.88 -9.09
CA LYS A 30 2.33 -0.13 -10.35
C LYS A 30 1.32 1.01 -10.23
N ILE A 31 1.64 2.18 -10.78
CA ILE A 31 0.73 3.33 -10.81
C ILE A 31 -0.29 3.12 -11.93
N PRO A 32 -1.61 3.06 -11.63
CA PRO A 32 -2.64 2.73 -12.62
C PRO A 32 -3.24 3.96 -13.32
N HIS A 33 -2.66 5.14 -13.15
CA HIS A 33 -3.15 6.41 -13.71
C HIS A 33 -1.99 7.24 -14.28
N PRO A 34 -2.28 8.23 -15.15
CA PRO A 34 -1.25 9.14 -15.67
C PRO A 34 -0.56 9.91 -14.55
N ILE A 35 0.73 10.20 -14.74
CA ILE A 35 1.54 11.00 -13.80
C ILE A 35 2.39 12.09 -14.46
N ASP A 36 2.31 12.25 -15.79
CA ASP A 36 3.21 13.13 -16.54
C ASP A 36 3.12 14.61 -16.10
N ALA A 37 1.97 15.01 -15.56
CA ALA A 37 1.73 16.35 -15.02
C ALA A 37 2.21 16.53 -13.57
N TYR A 38 2.56 15.46 -12.85
CA TYR A 38 2.91 15.49 -11.44
C TYR A 38 4.42 15.64 -11.25
N LYS A 39 4.85 16.85 -10.89
CA LYS A 39 6.25 17.18 -10.62
C LYS A 39 6.51 17.13 -9.12
N ILE A 40 7.35 16.18 -8.70
CA ILE A 40 7.84 16.09 -7.32
C ILE A 40 9.04 17.05 -7.18
N THR A 41 8.99 17.90 -6.16
CA THR A 41 10.10 18.75 -5.73
C THR A 41 10.28 18.62 -4.22
N ASP A 42 11.35 19.18 -3.67
CA ASP A 42 11.57 19.19 -2.22
C ASP A 42 10.47 19.97 -1.46
N ALA A 43 9.87 20.96 -2.12
CA ALA A 43 8.84 21.82 -1.54
C ALA A 43 7.41 21.32 -1.80
N ASN A 44 7.19 20.48 -2.82
CA ASN A 44 5.86 20.05 -3.23
C ASN A 44 5.86 18.62 -3.78
N ASN A 45 4.96 17.78 -3.25
CA ASN A 45 4.76 16.42 -3.73
C ASN A 45 3.26 16.18 -4.02
N PRO A 46 2.84 16.27 -5.31
CA PRO A 46 1.44 16.09 -5.70
C PRO A 46 0.86 14.72 -5.34
N CYS A 47 1.69 13.67 -5.17
CA CYS A 47 1.22 12.33 -4.82
C CYS A 47 0.56 12.31 -3.43
N ILE A 48 1.11 13.08 -2.49
CA ILE A 48 0.65 13.14 -1.10
C ILE A 48 -0.73 13.81 -1.00
N MET A 49 -1.13 14.61 -1.98
CA MET A 49 -2.47 15.24 -1.99
C MET A 49 -3.61 14.21 -1.98
N CYS A 50 -3.41 13.04 -2.59
CA CYS A 50 -4.41 11.98 -2.64
C CYS A 50 -4.02 10.75 -1.80
N HIS A 51 -2.73 10.43 -1.73
CA HIS A 51 -2.22 9.24 -1.03
C HIS A 51 -1.78 9.54 0.41
N GLY A 52 -1.81 10.81 0.84
CA GLY A 52 -1.27 11.25 2.12
C GLY A 52 -2.21 11.17 3.32
N ASP A 53 -3.42 10.63 3.15
CA ASP A 53 -4.40 10.51 4.24
C ASP A 53 -4.00 9.37 5.20
N GLN A 54 -3.19 9.72 6.20
CA GLN A 54 -2.74 8.78 7.23
C GLN A 54 -3.88 8.14 8.04
N SER A 55 -5.08 8.74 8.07
CA SER A 55 -6.24 8.14 8.76
C SER A 55 -6.77 6.88 8.06
N LYS A 56 -6.41 6.69 6.79
CA LYS A 56 -6.79 5.55 5.95
C LYS A 56 -5.67 4.52 5.78
N MET A 57 -4.59 4.66 6.55
CA MET A 57 -3.46 3.74 6.50
C MET A 57 -3.89 2.32 6.90
N GLY A 58 -3.55 1.32 6.09
CA GLY A 58 -3.98 -0.07 6.29
C GLY A 58 -5.44 -0.36 5.94
N ALA A 59 -6.20 0.62 5.44
CA ALA A 59 -7.55 0.38 4.96
C ALA A 59 -7.55 -0.52 3.71
N ALA A 60 -8.62 -1.30 3.55
CA ALA A 60 -8.79 -2.15 2.37
C ALA A 60 -8.84 -1.31 1.08
N LYS A 61 -8.30 -1.88 -0.01
CA LYS A 61 -8.35 -1.25 -1.33
C LYS A 61 -9.80 -1.08 -1.79
N VAL A 62 -10.20 0.15 -2.09
CA VAL A 62 -11.48 0.45 -2.73
C VAL A 62 -11.23 0.81 -4.19
N LYS A 63 -11.98 0.18 -5.11
CA LYS A 63 -11.82 0.41 -6.56
C LYS A 63 -12.08 1.89 -6.88
N GLY A 64 -11.16 2.51 -7.62
CA GLY A 64 -11.27 3.90 -8.06
C GLY A 64 -10.94 4.94 -6.98
N GLN A 65 -10.50 4.52 -5.79
CA GLN A 65 -10.06 5.41 -4.72
C GLN A 65 -8.54 5.32 -4.53
N PRO A 66 -7.87 6.44 -4.21
CA PRO A 66 -6.46 6.40 -3.83
C PRO A 66 -6.31 5.61 -2.52
N MET A 67 -5.26 4.79 -2.46
CA MET A 67 -4.87 4.09 -1.24
C MET A 67 -3.86 4.94 -0.47
N ALA A 68 -4.02 5.04 0.86
CA ALA A 68 -3.06 5.74 1.69
C ALA A 68 -1.69 5.03 1.68
N MET A 69 -0.61 5.81 1.73
CA MET A 69 0.74 5.26 1.85
C MET A 69 0.91 4.47 3.16
N PRO A 70 1.61 3.32 3.14
CA PRO A 70 1.86 2.52 4.34
C PRO A 70 2.78 3.23 5.34
N ALA A 71 2.82 2.72 6.57
CA ALA A 71 3.47 3.36 7.71
C ALA A 71 4.98 3.61 7.53
N ASP A 72 5.65 2.74 6.78
CA ASP A 72 7.08 2.78 6.49
C ASP A 72 7.52 3.88 5.52
N HIS A 73 6.57 4.58 4.86
CA HIS A 73 6.86 5.69 3.95
C HIS A 73 6.89 7.07 4.64
N TRP A 74 6.60 7.11 5.93
CA TRP A 74 6.39 8.34 6.69
C TRP A 74 7.52 8.60 7.66
N VAL A 75 7.85 9.88 7.87
CA VAL A 75 8.60 10.28 9.06
C VAL A 75 7.71 10.01 10.29
N LYS A 76 8.25 9.26 11.26
CA LYS A 76 7.49 8.84 12.44
C LYS A 76 6.93 10.04 13.21
N GLY A 77 5.60 10.12 13.30
CA GLY A 77 4.90 11.19 14.01
C GLY A 77 4.63 12.46 13.18
N GLU A 78 5.01 12.46 11.89
CA GLU A 78 4.81 13.61 11.02
C GLU A 78 3.89 13.27 9.84
N LYS A 79 3.24 14.29 9.26
CA LYS A 79 2.44 14.18 8.03
C LYS A 79 3.30 14.40 6.78
N LYS A 80 4.51 13.83 6.76
CA LYS A 80 5.51 14.04 5.72
C LYS A 80 6.13 12.70 5.32
N ALA A 81 6.25 12.46 4.02
CA ALA A 81 7.02 11.32 3.51
C ALA A 81 8.48 11.46 3.96
N ASP A 82 9.14 10.37 4.31
CA ASP A 82 10.55 10.43 4.64
C ASP A 82 11.42 10.70 3.40
N ALA A 83 12.71 10.95 3.64
CA ALA A 83 13.64 11.31 2.59
C ALA A 83 13.81 10.22 1.51
N MET A 84 13.67 8.94 1.87
CA MET A 84 13.77 7.82 0.93
C MET A 84 12.50 7.65 0.10
N HIS A 85 11.34 7.99 0.67
CA HIS A 85 10.04 7.78 0.05
C HIS A 85 9.40 9.04 -0.57
N ASN A 86 10.03 10.22 -0.42
CA ASN A 86 9.50 11.45 -1.03
C ASN A 86 9.52 11.41 -2.57
N ASN A 87 10.55 10.81 -3.19
CA ASN A 87 10.59 10.65 -4.64
C ASN A 87 9.90 9.34 -5.07
N CYS A 88 8.57 9.37 -5.10
CA CYS A 88 7.70 8.19 -5.27
C CYS A 88 8.00 7.41 -6.57
N THR A 89 8.41 8.10 -7.64
CA THR A 89 8.60 7.51 -8.98
C THR A 89 9.92 6.77 -9.14
N MET A 90 10.81 6.81 -8.14
CA MET A 90 12.01 5.95 -8.12
C MET A 90 11.62 4.47 -8.02
N CYS A 91 10.56 4.18 -7.26
CA CYS A 91 10.09 2.82 -6.98
C CYS A 91 8.78 2.50 -7.70
N HIS A 92 7.83 3.44 -7.71
CA HIS A 92 6.52 3.25 -8.34
C HIS A 92 6.53 3.76 -9.79
N LYS A 93 6.20 2.88 -10.74
CA LYS A 93 6.18 3.22 -12.18
C LYS A 93 4.83 2.92 -12.82
N ASN A 94 4.56 3.59 -13.93
CA ASN A 94 3.44 3.35 -14.84
C ASN A 94 3.64 2.11 -15.72
#